data_AF-A0A1F9PRU6-F1
#
_entry.id   AF-A0A1F9PRU6-F1
#
_cell.length_a   1.000
_cell.length_b   1.000
_cell.length_c   1.000
_cell.angle_alpha   90.00
_cell.angle_beta   90.00
_cell.angle_gamma   90.00
#
_symmetry.space_group_name_H-M   'P 1'
#
loop_
_entity.id
_entity.type
_entity.pdbx_description
1 polymer ?
#
loop_
_entity_poly.entity_id
_entity_poly.type
_entity_poly.pdbx_seq_one_letter_code
_entity_poly.pdbx_strand_id
1 'polypeptide(L)'
;MEVKWLDKKGKKYLYFRFDERLTEQEAKDGIQKWQTLCTGQNGKLCIIWDCAKMKGYESAARVLWQGELLKTKGSIEVIWLITTSGMIKMGASLMSMLMPFQIKYVESESEIK
;
A
#
# COMPACT_ATOMS: atom_id res chain seq x y z
N MET A 1 -11.52 -3.11 -3.50
CA MET A 1 -10.42 -2.93 -2.51
C MET A 1 -10.88 -3.01 -1.06
N GLU A 2 -10.12 -3.74 -0.23
CA GLU A 2 -10.28 -3.82 1.24
C GLU A 2 -9.19 -3.00 1.94
N VAL A 3 -9.53 -2.31 3.04
CA VAL A 3 -8.56 -1.59 3.89
C VAL A 3 -8.88 -1.87 5.35
N LYS A 4 -7.92 -2.40 6.11
CA LYS A 4 -8.11 -2.74 7.53
C LYS A 4 -6.80 -2.78 8.31
N TRP A 5 -6.90 -2.77 9.64
CA TRP A 5 -5.77 -3.15 10.49
C TRP A 5 -5.62 -4.67 10.55
N LEU A 6 -4.38 -5.15 10.50
CA LEU A 6 -4.02 -6.56 10.62
C LEU A 6 -2.93 -6.72 11.68
N ASP A 7 -3.18 -7.54 12.69
CA ASP A 7 -2.17 -7.91 13.69
C ASP A 7 -1.49 -9.22 13.25
N LYS A 8 -0.16 -9.18 13.08
CA LYS A 8 0.64 -10.32 12.62
C LYS A 8 1.95 -10.36 13.38
N LYS A 9 2.27 -11.51 14.00
CA LYS A 9 3.51 -11.72 14.78
C LYS A 9 3.77 -10.61 15.83
N GLY A 10 2.71 -10.09 16.45
CA GLY A 10 2.81 -9.03 17.46
C GLY A 10 3.07 -7.63 16.89
N LYS A 11 3.04 -7.45 15.57
CA LYS A 11 3.15 -6.15 14.90
C LYS A 11 1.84 -5.82 14.18
N LYS A 12 1.45 -4.55 14.23
CA LYS A 12 0.23 -4.03 13.62
C LYS A 12 0.55 -3.46 12.23
N TYR A 13 -0.19 -3.89 11.23
CA TYR A 13 -0.04 -3.48 9.84
C TYR A 13 -1.31 -2.84 9.32
N LEU A 14 -1.17 -1.78 8.53
CA LEU A 14 -2.27 -1.28 7.71
C LEU A 14 -2.30 -2.10 6.41
N TYR A 15 -3.34 -2.91 6.28
CA TYR A 15 -3.50 -3.87 5.20
C TYR A 15 -4.42 -3.33 4.11
N PHE A 16 -3.94 -3.37 2.87
CA PHE A 16 -4.70 -3.05 1.66
C PHE A 16 -4.77 -4.29 0.78
N ARG A 17 -5.99 -4.71 0.42
CA ARG A 17 -6.20 -5.74 -0.60
C ARG A 17 -6.70 -5.10 -1.88
N PHE A 18 -5.86 -5.16 -2.91
CA PHE A 18 -6.21 -4.71 -4.23
C PHE A 18 -6.78 -5.86 -5.04
N ASP A 19 -7.89 -5.60 -5.73
CA ASP A 19 -8.51 -6.56 -6.64
C ASP A 19 -7.79 -6.54 -8.00
N GLU A 20 -8.46 -6.93 -9.09
CA GLU A 20 -7.78 -7.11 -10.38
C GLU A 20 -7.24 -5.80 -10.99
N ARG A 21 -7.89 -4.67 -10.76
CA ARG A 21 -7.49 -3.38 -11.30
C ARG A 21 -7.78 -2.30 -10.27
N LEU A 22 -6.84 -1.38 -10.06
CA LEU A 22 -7.07 -0.20 -9.23
C LEU A 22 -7.56 0.96 -10.11
N THR A 23 -8.84 1.32 -9.95
CA THR A 23 -9.49 2.45 -10.61
C THR A 23 -9.32 3.76 -9.81
N GLU A 24 -9.58 4.90 -10.45
CA GLU A 24 -9.56 6.20 -9.77
C GLU A 24 -10.53 6.25 -8.58
N GLN A 25 -11.74 5.73 -8.75
CA GLN A 25 -12.75 5.72 -7.69
C GLN A 25 -12.33 4.84 -6.51
N GLU A 26 -11.82 3.64 -6.78
CA GLU A 26 -11.31 2.77 -5.73
C GLU A 26 -10.14 3.40 -4.99
N ALA A 27 -9.25 4.12 -5.69
CA ALA A 27 -8.17 4.86 -5.05
C ALA A 27 -8.71 5.92 -4.09
N LYS A 28 -9.72 6.71 -4.49
CA LYS A 28 -10.38 7.70 -3.61
C LYS A 28 -10.97 7.03 -2.38
N ASP A 29 -11.76 5.99 -2.57
CA ASP A 29 -12.44 5.28 -1.48
C ASP A 29 -11.43 4.63 -0.51
N GLY A 30 -10.36 4.05 -1.04
CA GLY A 30 -9.28 3.46 -0.26
C GLY A 30 -8.49 4.48 0.55
N ILE A 31 -8.17 5.62 -0.06
CA ILE A 31 -7.48 6.73 0.63
C ILE A 31 -8.35 7.29 1.75
N GLN A 32 -9.65 7.49 1.49
CA GLN A 32 -10.57 7.97 2.54
C GLN A 32 -10.64 6.99 3.72
N LYS A 33 -10.69 5.68 3.45
CA LYS A 33 -10.65 4.63 4.50
C LYS A 33 -9.32 4.62 5.23
N TRP A 34 -8.20 4.72 4.51
CA TRP A 34 -6.86 4.83 5.11
C TRP A 34 -6.81 6.01 6.08
N GLN A 35 -7.14 7.21 5.60
CA GLN A 35 -7.12 8.43 6.41
C GLN A 35 -7.97 8.27 7.67
N THR A 36 -9.19 7.75 7.52
CA THR A 36 -10.10 7.50 8.64
C THR A 36 -9.49 6.54 9.67
N LEU A 37 -8.88 5.44 9.22
CA LEU A 37 -8.26 4.43 10.10
C LEU A 37 -6.99 4.93 10.79
N CYS A 38 -6.31 5.93 10.22
CA CYS A 38 -5.10 6.52 10.77
C CYS A 38 -5.36 7.82 11.54
N THR A 39 -6.59 8.32 11.59
CA THR A 39 -6.95 9.51 12.37
C THR A 39 -6.56 9.33 13.84
N GLY A 40 -5.76 10.24 14.37
CA GLY A 40 -5.30 10.22 15.76
C GLY A 40 -4.24 9.16 16.04
N GLN A 41 -3.73 8.45 15.03
CA GLN A 41 -2.65 7.50 15.22
C GLN A 41 -1.30 8.21 15.23
N ASN A 42 -0.51 7.96 16.28
CA ASN A 42 0.85 8.44 16.41
C ASN A 42 1.85 7.30 16.18
N GLY A 43 2.92 7.58 15.45
CA GLY A 43 4.01 6.64 15.22
C GLY A 43 4.21 6.26 13.75
N LYS A 44 5.02 5.23 13.53
CA LYS A 44 5.33 4.73 12.20
C LYS A 44 4.36 3.62 11.78
N LEU A 45 3.92 3.70 10.54
CA LEU A 45 3.04 2.77 9.85
C LEU A 45 3.86 1.69 9.16
N CYS A 46 3.49 0.45 9.40
CA CYS A 46 3.89 -0.68 8.58
C CYS A 46 2.71 -1.06 7.69
N ILE A 47 2.91 -1.04 6.39
CA ILE A 47 1.85 -1.20 5.41
C ILE A 47 2.03 -2.54 4.69
N ILE A 48 0.92 -3.20 4.39
CA ILE A 48 0.88 -4.36 3.49
C ILE A 48 0.02 -3.99 2.30
N TRP A 49 0.57 -4.12 1.10
CA TRP A 49 -0.14 -4.07 -0.16
C TRP A 49 -0.26 -5.49 -0.71
N ASP A 50 -1.42 -6.10 -0.53
CA ASP A 50 -1.78 -7.33 -1.21
C ASP A 50 -2.23 -7.01 -2.63
N CYS A 51 -1.29 -7.16 -3.57
CA CYS A 51 -1.49 -6.99 -5.00
C CYS A 51 -1.39 -8.32 -5.74
N ALA A 52 -1.61 -9.46 -5.07
CA ALA A 52 -1.48 -10.78 -5.67
C ALA A 52 -2.43 -11.00 -6.86
N LYS A 53 -3.59 -10.33 -6.84
CA LYS A 53 -4.60 -10.38 -7.91
C LYS A 53 -4.49 -9.25 -8.93
N MET A 54 -3.67 -8.23 -8.68
CA MET A 54 -3.62 -7.05 -9.56
C MET A 54 -3.02 -7.38 -10.92
N LYS A 55 -3.76 -7.01 -11.96
CA LYS A 55 -3.37 -7.05 -13.37
C LYS A 55 -3.00 -5.67 -13.91
N GLY A 56 -3.38 -4.60 -13.21
CA GLY A 56 -3.00 -3.24 -13.59
C GLY A 56 -3.65 -2.16 -12.73
N TYR A 57 -3.45 -0.90 -13.11
CA TYR A 57 -4.01 0.26 -12.45
C TYR A 57 -4.20 1.39 -13.46
N GLU A 58 -5.12 2.31 -13.15
CA GLU A 58 -5.29 3.53 -13.93
C GLU A 58 -4.25 4.58 -13.55
N SER A 59 -3.83 5.39 -14.53
CA SER A 59 -2.86 6.46 -14.29
C SER A 59 -3.34 7.47 -13.25
N ALA A 60 -4.64 7.83 -13.28
CA ALA A 60 -5.24 8.74 -12.31
C ALA A 60 -5.23 8.14 -10.89
N ALA A 61 -5.56 6.84 -10.77
CA ALA A 61 -5.50 6.12 -9.51
C ALA A 61 -4.08 6.12 -8.91
N ARG A 62 -3.07 5.84 -9.74
CA ARG A 62 -1.65 5.90 -9.34
C ARG A 62 -1.26 7.29 -8.83
N VAL A 63 -1.66 8.34 -9.52
CA VAL A 63 -1.34 9.73 -9.12
C VAL A 63 -1.96 10.07 -7.76
N LEU A 64 -3.23 9.71 -7.53
CA LEU A 64 -3.89 9.89 -6.24
C LEU A 64 -3.17 9.13 -5.12
N TRP A 65 -2.87 7.85 -5.37
CA TRP A 65 -2.21 6.99 -4.40
C TRP A 65 -0.80 7.51 -4.05
N GLN A 66 -0.04 7.93 -5.05
CA GLN A 66 1.27 8.55 -4.87
C GLN A 66 1.19 9.87 -4.09
N GLY A 67 0.17 10.68 -4.36
CA GLY A 67 -0.07 11.92 -3.62
C GLY A 67 -0.32 11.67 -2.14
N GLU A 68 -1.06 10.62 -1.80
CA GLU A 68 -1.29 10.26 -0.40
C GLU A 68 -0.04 9.69 0.28
N LEU A 69 0.74 8.86 -0.43
CA LEU A 69 2.04 8.39 0.04
C LEU A 69 3.00 9.53 0.33
N LEU A 70 3.02 10.57 -0.51
CA LEU A 70 3.85 11.77 -0.31
C LEU A 70 3.49 12.51 0.99
N LYS A 71 2.19 12.69 1.26
CA LYS A 71 1.71 13.36 2.48
C LYS A 71 2.07 12.56 3.73
N THR A 72 1.97 11.24 3.65
CA THR A 72 2.16 10.32 4.79
C THR A 72 3.58 9.75 4.89
N LYS A 73 4.49 10.13 3.98
CA LYS A 73 5.84 9.54 3.87
C LYS A 73 6.65 9.55 5.15
N GLY A 74 6.49 10.61 5.97
CA GLY A 74 7.17 10.76 7.25
C GLY A 74 6.67 9.78 8.32
N SER A 75 5.47 9.24 8.12
CA SER A 75 4.82 8.29 9.02
C SER A 75 4.95 6.85 8.56
N ILE A 76 5.53 6.55 7.40
CA ILE A 76 5.67 5.16 6.91
C ILE A 76 7.07 4.65 7.25
N GLU A 77 7.15 3.47 7.87
CA GLU A 77 8.41 2.74 8.11
C GLU A 77 8.74 1.80 6.96
N VAL A 78 7.78 0.96 6.56
CA VAL A 78 7.97 -0.03 5.50
C VAL A 78 6.63 -0.35 4.83
N ILE A 79 6.70 -0.64 3.53
CA ILE A 79 5.61 -1.22 2.76
C ILE A 79 6.01 -2.62 2.31
N TRP A 80 5.21 -3.63 2.64
CA TRP A 80 5.34 -4.97 2.11
C TRP A 80 4.41 -5.13 0.91
N LEU A 81 4.97 -5.33 -0.27
CA LEU A 81 4.21 -5.55 -1.50
C LEU A 81 4.17 -7.06 -1.81
N ILE A 82 2.97 -7.64 -1.70
CA ILE A 82 2.70 -9.02 -2.12
C ILE A 82 2.33 -9.01 -3.60
N THR A 83 3.22 -9.47 -4.47
CA THR A 83 2.91 -9.60 -5.91
C THR A 83 3.92 -10.48 -6.65
N THR A 84 3.43 -11.23 -7.63
CA THR A 84 4.25 -11.92 -8.64
C THR A 84 4.34 -11.13 -9.95
N SER A 85 3.56 -10.05 -10.12
CA SER A 85 3.49 -9.27 -11.35
C SER A 85 4.65 -8.27 -11.49
N GLY A 86 5.45 -8.43 -12.55
CA GLY A 86 6.55 -7.51 -12.87
C GLY A 86 6.09 -6.08 -13.13
N MET A 87 4.91 -5.89 -13.74
CA MET A 87 4.31 -4.56 -13.97
C MET A 87 4.00 -3.86 -12.64
N ILE A 88 3.43 -4.59 -11.67
CA ILE A 88 3.10 -4.03 -10.36
C ILE A 88 4.38 -3.68 -9.58
N LYS A 89 5.42 -4.55 -9.62
CA LYS A 89 6.73 -4.26 -9.04
C LYS A 89 7.36 -2.99 -9.62
N MET A 90 7.27 -2.80 -10.94
CA MET A 90 7.76 -1.61 -11.62
C MET A 90 7.00 -0.35 -11.19
N GLY A 91 5.66 -0.41 -11.15
CA GLY A 91 4.82 0.68 -10.67
C GLY A 91 5.15 1.09 -9.22
N ALA A 92 5.31 0.12 -8.32
CA ALA A 92 5.71 0.36 -6.94
C ALA A 92 7.11 0.98 -6.83
N SER A 93 8.07 0.49 -7.63
CA SER A 93 9.42 1.06 -7.68
C SER A 93 9.39 2.54 -8.05
N LEU A 94 8.63 2.91 -9.08
CA LEU A 94 8.45 4.30 -9.51
C LEU A 94 7.82 5.17 -8.40
N MET A 95 6.86 4.63 -7.64
CA MET A 95 6.25 5.37 -6.53
C MET A 95 7.22 5.58 -5.36
N SER A 96 8.17 4.66 -5.14
CA SER A 96 9.11 4.74 -4.02
C SER A 96 10.32 5.64 -4.24
N MET A 97 10.64 6.02 -5.48
CA MET A 97 11.91 6.69 -5.83
C MET A 97 12.16 8.01 -5.07
N LEU A 98 11.10 8.72 -4.66
CA LEU A 98 11.17 9.99 -3.93
C LEU A 98 10.79 9.87 -2.45
N MET A 99 10.71 8.64 -1.94
CA MET A 99 10.20 8.34 -0.61
C MET A 99 11.32 7.87 0.31
N PRO A 100 11.29 8.25 1.60
CA PRO A 100 12.28 7.81 2.58
C PRO A 100 12.03 6.37 3.09
N PHE A 101 10.90 5.76 2.73
CA PHE A 101 10.52 4.42 3.17
C PHE A 101 10.96 3.34 2.18
N GLN A 102 11.09 2.11 2.67
CA GLN A 102 11.39 0.94 1.83
C GLN A 102 10.12 0.23 1.38
N ILE A 103 10.12 -0.23 0.12
CA ILE A 103 9.16 -1.23 -0.37
C ILE A 103 9.87 -2.58 -0.45
N LYS A 104 9.37 -3.58 0.28
CA LYS A 104 9.87 -4.95 0.28
C LYS A 104 8.91 -5.84 -0.50
N TYR A 105 9.43 -6.55 -1.49
CA TYR A 105 8.65 -7.46 -2.33
C TYR A 105 8.63 -8.86 -1.72
N VAL A 106 7.45 -9.46 -1.67
CA VAL A 106 7.22 -10.85 -1.24
C VAL A 106 6.21 -11.50 -2.18
N GLU A 107 6.22 -12.83 -2.27
CA GLU A 107 5.24 -13.55 -3.10
C GLU A 107 3.99 -13.93 -2.30
N SER A 108 4.12 -14.01 -0.98
CA SER A 108 3.07 -14.42 -0.06
C SER A 108 3.09 -13.66 1.27
N GLU A 109 1.96 -13.65 1.96
CA GLU A 109 1.85 -13.06 3.31
C GLU A 109 2.74 -13.76 4.34
N SER A 110 3.09 -15.04 4.13
CA SER A 110 3.96 -15.83 5.03
C SER A 110 5.38 -15.27 5.13
N GLU A 111 5.87 -14.60 4.09
CA GLU A 111 7.23 -14.04 4.03
C GLU A 111 7.38 -12.72 4.79
N ILE A 112 6.26 -12.11 5.20
CA ILE A 112 6.25 -10.86 5.96
C ILE A 112 6.78 -11.12 7.38
N LYS A 113 7.80 -10.34 7.76
CA LYS A 113 8.49 -10.42 9.04
C LYS A 113 7.89 -9.46 10.06
#